data_AF-A0A2S6AZU1-F1
#
_entry.id   AF-A0A2S6AZU1-F1
#
_cell.length_a   1.000
_cell.length_b   1.000
_cell.length_c   1.000
_cell.angle_alpha   90.00
_cell.angle_beta   90.00
_cell.angle_gamma   90.00
#
_symmetry.space_group_name_H-M   'P 1'
#
loop_
_entity.id
_entity.type
_entity.pdbx_description
1 polymer ?
#
loop_
_entity_poly.entity_id
_entity_poly.type
_entity_poly.pdbx_seq_one_letter_code
_entity_poly.pdbx_strand_id
1 'polypeptide(L)'
;AKGVEVLVSSCVVEAVPDRSGERLTGVRVGAFSTNSGLRYSTATTRLIECDTVLMSVGWSPAANLLYQAGTKMHFDHDVQQFVQEQ
;
A
#
# COMPACT_ATOMS: atom_id res chain seq x y z
N ALA A 1 -10.26 -17.58 -6.53
CA ALA A 1 -10.94 -16.73 -5.55
C ALA A 1 -12.33 -17.30 -5.27
N LYS A 2 -12.72 -17.47 -4.01
CA LYS A 2 -14.04 -18.02 -3.63
C LYS A 2 -15.15 -16.96 -3.76
N GLY A 3 -15.26 -16.31 -4.92
CA GLY A 3 -16.27 -15.26 -5.18
C GLY A 3 -15.93 -13.86 -4.65
N VAL A 4 -14.72 -13.63 -4.15
CA VAL A 4 -14.26 -12.31 -3.67
C VAL A 4 -13.83 -11.44 -4.86
N GLU A 5 -14.29 -10.19 -4.90
CA GLU A 5 -13.87 -9.20 -5.89
C GLU A 5 -12.37 -8.87 -5.72
N VAL A 6 -11.63 -8.85 -6.84
CA VAL A 6 -10.20 -8.50 -6.85
C VAL A 6 -9.99 -7.39 -7.88
N LEU A 7 -9.57 -6.22 -7.39
CA LEU A 7 -9.20 -5.08 -8.23
C LEU A 7 -7.69 -5.08 -8.45
N VAL A 8 -7.26 -5.68 -9.56
CA VAL A 8 -5.85 -5.66 -9.99
C VAL A 8 -5.45 -4.26 -10.45
N SER A 9 -4.15 -3.96 -10.38
CA SER A 9 -3.59 -2.66 -10.82
C SER A 9 -4.34 -1.45 -10.26
N SER A 10 -4.76 -1.55 -9.00
CA SER A 10 -5.55 -0.55 -8.31
C SER A 10 -4.99 -0.30 -6.92
N CYS A 11 -5.15 0.92 -6.41
CA CYS A 11 -4.72 1.29 -5.06
C CYS A 11 -5.80 2.09 -4.34
N VAL A 12 -5.77 2.04 -3.00
CA VAL A 12 -6.51 3.00 -2.17
C VAL A 12 -5.83 4.35 -2.31
N VAL A 13 -6.58 5.38 -2.71
CA VAL A 13 -6.08 6.74 -2.93
C VAL A 13 -6.51 7.70 -1.83
N GLU A 14 -7.63 7.42 -1.17
CA GLU A 14 -8.19 8.27 -0.12
C GLU A 14 -9.09 7.44 0.80
N ALA A 15 -8.98 7.67 2.11
CA ALA A 15 -9.96 7.23 3.09
C ALA A 15 -11.09 8.28 3.18
N VAL A 16 -12.35 7.84 3.16
CA VAL A 16 -13.52 8.71 3.23
C VAL A 16 -14.05 8.69 4.67
N PRO A 17 -13.92 9.80 5.43
CA PRO A 17 -14.43 9.85 6.79
C PRO A 17 -15.93 10.11 6.84
N ASP A 18 -16.53 9.85 7.99
CA ASP A 18 -17.84 10.39 8.34
C ASP A 18 -17.81 11.92 8.56
N ARG A 19 -18.96 12.52 8.88
CA ARG A 19 -19.06 13.97 9.08
C ARG A 19 -18.21 14.49 10.23
N SER A 20 -17.93 13.67 11.26
CA SER A 20 -17.08 14.08 12.38
C SER A 20 -15.59 13.92 12.08
N GLY A 21 -15.20 13.09 11.10
CA GLY A 21 -13.80 12.81 10.81
C GLY A 21 -13.22 11.65 11.62
N GLU A 22 -14.03 10.97 12.43
CA GLU A 22 -13.55 10.00 13.41
C GLU A 22 -13.67 8.56 12.93
N ARG A 23 -14.55 8.29 11.96
CA ARG A 23 -14.82 6.93 11.46
C ARG A 23 -14.63 6.84 9.97
N LEU A 24 -14.12 5.70 9.52
CA LEU A 24 -14.10 5.34 8.10
C LEU A 24 -15.53 5.03 7.64
N THR A 25 -15.91 5.56 6.48
CA THR A 25 -17.18 5.24 5.81
C THR A 25 -16.96 4.64 4.43
N GLY A 26 -15.76 4.78 3.88
CA GLY A 26 -15.35 4.10 2.67
C GLY A 26 -13.93 4.42 2.27
N VAL A 27 -13.50 3.85 1.15
CA VAL A 27 -12.23 4.17 0.51
C VAL A 27 -12.46 4.50 -0.96
N ARG A 28 -11.75 5.50 -1.47
CA ARG A 28 -11.64 5.70 -2.91
C ARG A 28 -10.51 4.82 -3.43
N VAL A 29 -10.81 4.05 -4.46
CA VAL A 29 -9.87 3.19 -5.17
C VAL A 29 -9.66 3.73 -6.57
N GLY A 30 -8.41 3.88 -6.98
CA GLY A 30 -8.02 4.31 -8.33
C GLY A 30 -7.23 3.22 -9.05
N ALA A 31 -7.56 2.98 -10.32
CA ALA A 31 -6.73 2.15 -11.18
C ALA A 31 -5.46 2.92 -11.60
N PHE A 32 -4.33 2.23 -11.67
CA PHE A 32 -3.06 2.78 -12.16
C PHE A 32 -2.50 1.92 -13.31
N SER A 33 -1.73 2.54 -14.20
CA SER A 33 -1.04 1.85 -15.29
C SER A 33 0.46 1.95 -15.11
N THR A 34 1.17 0.87 -15.38
CA THR A 34 2.64 0.86 -15.42
C THR A 34 3.19 1.61 -16.63
N ASN A 35 2.38 1.82 -17.68
CA ASN A 35 2.83 2.44 -18.94
C ASN A 35 2.92 3.97 -18.85
N SER A 36 2.22 4.59 -17.90
CA SER A 36 2.16 6.05 -17.70
C SER A 36 2.96 6.54 -16.48
N GLY A 37 3.80 5.68 -15.91
CA GLY A 37 4.28 5.82 -14.53
C GLY A 37 3.16 5.55 -13.52
N LEU A 38 3.50 5.21 -12.27
CA LEU A 38 2.56 4.93 -11.18
C LEU A 38 1.69 6.15 -10.85
N ARG A 39 0.70 6.39 -11.70
CA ARG A 39 -0.25 7.50 -11.68
C ARG A 39 -1.63 6.87 -11.84
N TYR A 40 -2.53 7.26 -10.97
CA TYR A 40 -3.95 6.97 -11.13
C TYR A 40 -4.64 8.22 -11.66
N SER A 41 -5.75 8.05 -12.37
CA SER A 41 -6.62 9.17 -12.74
C SER A 41 -7.63 9.41 -11.62
N THR A 42 -7.68 10.64 -11.11
CA THR A 42 -8.68 11.05 -10.11
C THR A 42 -10.11 10.99 -10.67
N ALA A 43 -10.26 11.14 -11.99
CA ALA A 43 -11.55 11.06 -12.69
C ALA A 43 -12.13 9.64 -12.77
N THR A 44 -11.34 8.60 -12.54
CA THR A 44 -11.75 7.19 -12.66
C THR A 44 -11.71 6.46 -11.33
N THR A 45 -11.91 7.18 -10.21
CA THR A 45 -11.94 6.55 -8.89
C THR A 45 -13.30 5.91 -8.60
N ARG A 46 -13.29 4.81 -7.86
CA ARG A 46 -14.47 4.11 -7.35
C ARG A 46 -14.53 4.24 -5.84
N LEU A 47 -15.68 4.62 -5.30
CA LEU A 47 -15.93 4.54 -3.86
C LEU A 47 -16.32 3.10 -3.50
N ILE A 48 -15.68 2.55 -2.47
CA ILE A 48 -16.07 1.30 -1.81
C ILE A 48 -16.47 1.65 -0.39
N GLU A 49 -17.76 1.54 -0.07
CA GLU A 49 -18.26 1.76 1.29
C GLU A 49 -17.74 0.65 2.21
N CYS A 50 -17.11 1.04 3.32
CA CYS A 50 -16.57 0.14 4.32
C CYS A 50 -16.28 0.92 5.62
N ASP A 51 -16.38 0.22 6.75
CA ASP A 51 -16.02 0.77 8.06
C ASP A 51 -14.57 0.44 8.48
N THR A 52 -13.91 -0.45 7.71
CA THR A 52 -12.58 -0.98 8.00
C THR A 52 -11.79 -1.16 6.72
N VAL A 53 -10.53 -0.70 6.71
CA VAL A 53 -9.55 -0.99 5.67
C VAL A 53 -8.35 -1.70 6.28
N LEU A 54 -8.00 -2.87 5.73
CA LEU A 54 -6.82 -3.63 6.12
C LEU A 54 -5.76 -3.44 5.03
N MET A 55 -4.69 -2.72 5.35
CA MET A 55 -3.61 -2.44 4.39
C MET A 55 -2.44 -3.40 4.58
N SER A 56 -2.05 -4.07 3.50
CA SER A 56 -0.82 -4.85 3.40
C SER A 56 -0.05 -4.33 2.19
N VAL A 57 0.91 -3.42 2.43
CA VAL A 57 1.60 -2.65 1.38
C VAL A 57 3.13 -2.88 1.36
N GLY A 58 3.58 -3.96 1.99
CA GLY A 58 4.99 -4.30 2.15
C GLY A 58 5.31 -4.78 3.56
N TRP A 59 6.59 -4.96 3.84
CA TRP A 59 7.14 -5.31 5.14
C TRP A 59 8.44 -4.55 5.35
N SER A 60 8.97 -4.49 6.57
CA SER A 60 10.32 -3.98 6.82
C SER A 60 11.00 -4.89 7.85
N PRO A 61 12.29 -5.25 7.67
CA PRO A 61 12.99 -6.10 8.63
C PRO A 61 13.17 -5.41 9.98
N ALA A 62 13.26 -6.21 11.04
CA ALA A 62 13.68 -5.76 12.37
C ALA A 62 15.19 -5.44 12.41
N ALA A 63 15.65 -4.52 11.55
CA ALA A 63 17.07 -4.25 11.30
C ALA A 63 17.73 -3.32 12.32
N ASN A 64 16.99 -2.79 13.30
CA ASN A 64 17.50 -1.80 14.26
C ASN A 64 18.78 -2.25 14.98
N LEU A 65 18.84 -3.51 15.43
CA LEU A 65 20.03 -4.04 16.09
C LEU A 65 21.20 -4.28 15.13
N LEU A 66 20.92 -4.66 13.88
CA LEU A 66 21.94 -4.82 12.84
C LEU A 66 22.61 -3.48 12.53
N TYR A 67 21.82 -2.41 12.40
CA TYR A 67 22.36 -1.06 12.25
C TYR A 67 23.27 -0.66 13.41
N GLN A 68 22.85 -0.93 14.65
CA GLN A 68 23.65 -0.63 15.84
C GLN A 68 24.95 -1.45 15.94
N ALA A 69 24.93 -2.69 15.42
CA ALA A 69 26.10 -3.56 15.34
C ALA A 69 27.07 -3.18 14.19
N GLY A 70 26.73 -2.17 13.38
CA GLY A 70 27.53 -1.77 12.21
C GLY A 70 27.40 -2.72 11.02
N THR A 71 26.35 -3.55 10.97
CA THR A 71 26.06 -4.44 9.82
C THR A 71 25.82 -3.60 8.56
N LYS A 72 26.48 -4.00 7.46
CA LYS A 72 26.24 -3.39 6.15
C LYS A 72 24.92 -3.88 5.57
N MET A 73 24.21 -2.97 4.92
CA MET A 73 22.89 -3.21 4.36
C MET A 73 22.90 -2.81 2.88
N HIS A 74 22.12 -3.51 2.07
CA HIS A 74 21.88 -3.16 0.68
C HIS A 74 20.38 -3.13 0.40
N PHE A 75 19.97 -2.37 -0.62
CA PHE A 75 18.60 -2.42 -1.11
C PHE A 75 18.46 -3.60 -2.06
N ASP A 76 17.63 -4.56 -1.70
CA ASP A 76 17.29 -5.70 -2.53
C ASP A 76 16.04 -5.38 -3.35
N HIS A 77 16.20 -5.38 -4.67
CA HIS A 77 15.13 -5.07 -5.62
C HIS A 77 14.11 -6.21 -5.79
N ASP A 78 14.43 -7.45 -5.42
CA ASP A 78 13.49 -8.57 -5.52
C ASP A 78 12.43 -8.49 -4.42
N VAL A 79 12.83 -8.07 -3.22
CA VAL A 79 11.92 -7.89 -2.07
C VAL A 79 11.55 -6.43 -1.82
N GLN A 80 12.16 -5.48 -2.54
CA GLN A 80 11.96 -4.03 -2.41
C GLN A 80 12.20 -3.53 -0.98
N GLN A 81 13.27 -4.01 -0.32
CA GLN A 81 13.60 -3.70 1.07
C GLN A 81 15.10 -3.55 1.30
N PHE A 82 15.48 -2.87 2.38
CA PHE A 82 16.85 -2.89 2.88
C PHE A 82 17.10 -4.17 3.68
N VAL A 83 18.06 -4.98 3.24
CA VAL A 83 18.44 -6.24 3.87
C VAL A 83 19.95 -6.28 4.12
N GLN A 84 20.39 -7.19 5.00
CA GLN A 84 21.81 -7.36 5.30
C GLN A 84 22.58 -7.80 4.05
N GLU A 85 23.79 -7.25 3.87
CA GLU A 85 24.77 -7.78 2.93
C GLU A 85 25.17 -9.20 3.39
N GLN A 86 25.24 -10.15 2.46
CA GLN A 86 25.62 -11.55 2.77
C GLN A 86 27.08 -11.64 3.21
#